data_AF-A0A1F7IHB3-F1
#
_entry.id   AF-A0A1F7IHB3-F1
#
_cell.length_a   1.000
_cell.length_b   1.000
_cell.length_c   1.000
_cell.angle_alpha   90.00
_cell.angle_beta   90.00
_cell.angle_gamma   90.00
#
_symmetry.space_group_name_H-M   'P 1'
#
loop_
_entity.id
_entity.type
_entity.pdbx_description
1 polymer ?
#
loop_
_entity_poly.entity_id
_entity_poly.type
_entity_poly.pdbx_seq_one_letter_code
_entity_poly.pdbx_strand_id
1 'polypeptide(L)'
;MKKNNIIYRLFLPIFLIFLISGFIFFIPPVNLPVILLLILLISIFSYFLLKIFLPKKIVLSTTVFVLIFLILSSLKLLDLMNFILLLSLFIGIFTLLK
;
A
#
# COMPACT_ATOMS: atom_id res chain seq x y z
N MET A 1 -2.09 -25.33 -17.67
CA MET A 1 -1.44 -24.10 -18.16
C MET A 1 -2.29 -22.82 -17.96
N LYS A 2 -2.80 -22.52 -16.75
CA LYS A 2 -3.54 -21.26 -16.46
C LYS A 2 -2.97 -20.44 -15.29
N LYS A 3 -1.98 -20.96 -14.55
CA LYS A 3 -1.47 -20.36 -13.31
C LYS A 3 -0.51 -19.17 -13.57
N ASN A 4 0.26 -19.20 -14.67
CA ASN A 4 1.22 -18.14 -14.98
C ASN A 4 0.55 -16.80 -15.33
N ASN A 5 -0.63 -16.80 -15.96
CA ASN A 5 -1.33 -15.56 -16.32
C ASN A 5 -1.78 -14.72 -15.12
N ILE A 6 -1.96 -15.34 -13.94
CA ILE A 6 -2.38 -14.62 -12.74
C ILE A 6 -1.21 -13.82 -12.15
N ILE A 7 0.01 -14.36 -12.20
CA ILE A 7 1.22 -13.70 -11.69
C ILE A 7 1.52 -12.44 -12.52
N TYR A 8 1.49 -12.55 -13.86
CA TYR A 8 1.68 -11.39 -14.74
C TYR A 8 0.57 -10.34 -14.59
N ARG A 9 -0.68 -10.78 -14.35
CA ARG A 9 -1.81 -9.87 -14.10
C ARG A 9 -1.71 -9.13 -12.77
N LEU A 10 -1.06 -9.70 -11.75
CA LEU A 10 -0.82 -9.05 -10.46
C LEU A 10 0.45 -8.19 -10.46
N PHE A 11 1.41 -8.47 -11.33
CA PHE A 11 2.63 -7.68 -11.42
C PHE A 11 2.37 -6.23 -11.86
N LEU A 12 1.54 -6.06 -12.91
CA LEU A 12 1.17 -4.75 -13.44
C LEU A 12 0.51 -3.80 -12.42
N PRO A 13 -0.52 -4.20 -11.64
CA PRO A 13 -1.14 -3.34 -10.64
C PRO A 13 -0.18 -2.99 -9.49
N ILE A 14 0.66 -3.94 -9.06
CA ILE A 14 1.66 -3.71 -8.01
C ILE A 14 2.71 -2.70 -8.48
N PHE A 15 3.20 -2.85 -9.71
CA PHE A 15 4.18 -1.95 -10.30
C PHE A 15 3.64 -0.51 -10.45
N LEU A 16 2.38 -0.36 -10.86
CA LEU A 16 1.71 0.94 -10.93
C LEU A 16 1.58 1.61 -9.56
N ILE A 17 1.15 0.86 -8.54
CA ILE A 17 1.05 1.38 -7.17
C ILE A 17 2.43 1.84 -6.68
N PHE A 18 3.48 1.07 -6.95
CA PHE A 18 4.85 1.43 -6.57
C PHE A 18 5.31 2.73 -7.24
N LEU A 19 5.13 2.85 -8.56
CA LEU A 19 5.45 4.07 -9.31
C LEU A 19 4.72 5.30 -8.75
N ILE A 20 3.41 5.19 -8.54
CA ILE A 20 2.57 6.28 -8.03
C ILE A 20 2.98 6.66 -6.60
N SER A 21 3.26 5.68 -5.74
CA SER A 21 3.71 5.92 -4.37
C SER A 21 5.08 6.63 -4.31
N GLY A 22 5.95 6.38 -5.29
CA GLY A 22 7.26 7.04 -5.40
C GLY A 22 7.18 8.56 -5.57
N PHE A 23 6.12 9.07 -6.20
CA PHE A 23 5.94 10.52 -6.40
C PHE A 23 5.76 11.28 -5.08
N ILE A 24 5.30 10.63 -4.01
CA ILE A 24 5.10 11.28 -2.70
C ILE A 24 6.43 11.75 -2.12
N PHE A 25 7.54 11.05 -2.40
CA PHE A 25 8.87 11.40 -1.89
C PHE A 25 9.46 12.67 -2.53
N PHE A 26 8.99 13.05 -3.72
CA PHE A 26 9.46 14.26 -4.41
C PHE A 26 8.73 15.52 -3.94
N ILE A 27 7.67 15.39 -3.13
CA ILE A 27 6.88 16.52 -2.65
C ILE A 27 7.51 17.07 -1.37
N PRO A 28 7.86 18.37 -1.32
CA PRO A 28 8.46 18.95 -0.13
C PRO A 28 7.51 18.84 1.08
N PRO A 29 8.03 18.47 2.28
CA PRO A 29 7.24 18.18 3.48
C PRO A 29 6.54 19.40 4.11
N VAL A 30 6.60 20.56 3.46
CA VAL A 30 6.08 21.84 3.96
C VAL A 30 4.55 21.85 3.98
N ASN A 31 3.90 21.05 3.13
CA ASN A 31 2.45 20.98 3.01
C ASN A 31 1.89 19.63 3.48
N LEU A 32 2.02 19.34 4.78
CA LEU A 32 1.44 18.16 5.45
C LEU A 32 -0.01 17.81 5.03
N PRO A 33 -0.97 18.75 4.98
CA PRO A 33 -2.33 18.41 4.57
C PRO A 33 -2.43 17.96 3.10
N VAL A 34 -1.60 18.50 2.21
CA VAL A 34 -1.55 18.10 0.79
C VAL A 34 -0.99 16.69 0.65
N ILE A 35 0.04 16.36 1.44
CA ILE A 35 0.64 15.02 1.46
C ILE A 35 -0.37 14.00 1.99
N LEU A 36 -1.06 14.31 3.09
CA LEU A 36 -2.13 13.44 3.63
C LEU A 36 -3.23 13.20 2.61
N LEU A 37 -3.69 14.24 1.92
CA LEU A 37 -4.72 14.14 0.88
C LEU A 37 -4.25 13.25 -0.29
N LEU A 38 -2.99 13.39 -0.72
CA LEU A 38 -2.37 12.53 -1.73
C LEU A 38 -2.27 11.08 -1.29
N ILE A 39 -1.84 10.81 -0.05
CA ILE A 39 -1.79 9.45 0.51
C ILE A 39 -3.19 8.83 0.49
N LEU A 40 -4.21 9.60 0.84
CA LEU A 40 -5.60 9.17 0.85
C LEU A 40 -6.09 8.82 -0.57
N LEU A 41 -5.82 9.69 -1.55
CA LEU A 41 -6.11 9.45 -2.96
C LEU A 41 -5.41 8.18 -3.50
N ILE A 42 -4.13 8.01 -3.21
CA ILE A 42 -3.34 6.86 -3.65
C ILE A 42 -3.86 5.57 -3.00
N SER A 43 -4.23 5.63 -1.71
CA SER A 43 -4.80 4.49 -1.00
C SER A 43 -6.15 4.08 -1.58
N ILE A 44 -7.04 5.03 -1.86
CA ILE A 44 -8.32 4.78 -2.53
C ILE A 44 -8.09 4.18 -3.92
N PHE A 45 -7.17 4.76 -4.69
CA PHE A 45 -6.83 4.26 -6.03
C PHE A 45 -6.30 2.82 -5.96
N SER A 46 -5.40 2.52 -5.02
CA SER A 46 -4.86 1.17 -4.81
C SER A 46 -5.96 0.17 -4.46
N TYR A 47 -6.97 0.58 -3.68
CA TYR A 47 -8.13 -0.26 -3.35
C TYR A 47 -8.95 -0.62 -4.58
N PHE A 48 -9.30 0.37 -5.41
CA PHE A 48 -10.05 0.12 -6.64
C PHE A 48 -9.28 -0.76 -7.61
N LEU A 49 -7.97 -0.56 -7.71
CA LEU A 49 -7.10 -1.26 -8.63
C LEU A 49 -6.89 -2.72 -8.21
N LEU A 50 -6.67 -2.99 -6.92
CA LEU A 50 -6.51 -4.34 -6.38
C LEU A 50 -7.85 -5.11 -6.29
N LYS A 51 -8.98 -4.41 -6.11
CA LYS A 51 -10.33 -5.01 -6.09
C LYS A 51 -10.66 -5.80 -7.36
N ILE A 52 -10.05 -5.46 -8.50
CA ILE A 52 -10.27 -6.15 -9.77
C ILE A 52 -9.61 -7.55 -9.78
N PHE A 53 -8.51 -7.73 -9.03
CA PHE A 53 -7.67 -8.93 -9.14
C PHE A 53 -7.69 -9.83 -7.91
N LEU A 54 -8.05 -9.30 -6.74
CA LEU A 54 -7.97 -10.01 -5.45
C LEU A 54 -9.32 -10.04 -4.73
N PRO A 55 -9.58 -11.06 -3.89
CA PRO A 55 -10.80 -11.10 -3.07
C PRO A 55 -10.81 -9.95 -2.05
N LYS A 56 -12.01 -9.42 -1.77
CA LYS A 56 -12.24 -8.20 -0.97
C LYS A 56 -11.47 -8.16 0.36
N LYS A 57 -11.35 -9.30 1.06
CA LYS A 57 -10.61 -9.40 2.34
C LYS A 57 -9.12 -9.09 2.19
N ILE A 58 -8.47 -9.67 1.17
CA ILE A 58 -7.03 -9.49 0.91
C ILE A 58 -6.78 -8.06 0.46
N VAL A 59 -7.64 -7.53 -0.43
CA VAL A 59 -7.57 -6.14 -0.91
C VAL A 59 -7.54 -5.17 0.26
N LEU A 60 -8.48 -5.32 1.20
CA LEU A 60 -8.63 -4.40 2.33
C LEU A 60 -7.39 -4.41 3.24
N SER A 61 -6.84 -5.60 3.53
CA SER A 61 -5.59 -5.74 4.29
C SER A 61 -4.41 -5.06 3.58
N THR A 62 -4.23 -5.33 2.29
CA THR A 62 -3.14 -4.72 1.51
C THR A 62 -3.26 -3.20 1.41
N THR A 63 -4.48 -2.66 1.29
CA THR A 63 -4.70 -1.22 1.17
C THR A 63 -4.48 -0.50 2.50
N VAL A 64 -4.86 -1.12 3.62
CA VAL A 64 -4.58 -0.59 4.96
C VAL A 64 -3.06 -0.58 5.19
N PHE A 65 -2.36 -1.64 4.79
CA PHE A 65 -0.91 -1.70 4.88
C PHE A 65 -0.22 -0.59 4.08
N VAL A 66 -0.60 -0.40 2.82
CA VAL A 66 -0.07 0.67 1.97
C VAL A 66 -0.33 2.04 2.58
N LEU A 67 -1.53 2.28 3.12
CA LEU A 67 -1.88 3.55 3.76
C LEU A 67 -0.98 3.83 4.97
N ILE A 68 -0.84 2.86 5.88
CA ILE A 68 -0.01 3.04 7.08
C ILE A 68 1.47 3.20 6.70
N PHE A 69 1.96 2.41 5.73
CA PHE A 69 3.32 2.52 5.22
C PHE A 69 3.61 3.93 4.68
N LEU A 70 2.70 4.48 3.86
CA LEU A 70 2.84 5.81 3.30
C LEU A 70 2.78 6.91 4.36
N ILE A 71 1.94 6.77 5.40
CA ILE A 71 1.88 7.72 6.52
C ILE A 71 3.19 7.71 7.31
N LEU A 72 3.69 6.52 7.68
CA LEU A 72 4.95 6.41 8.42
C LEU A 72 6.11 6.98 7.60
N SER A 73 6.12 6.70 6.29
CA SER A 73 7.14 7.19 5.39
C SER A 73 7.10 8.72 5.22
N SER A 74 5.93 9.31 5.10
CA SER A 74 5.78 10.77 4.91
C SER A 74 6.13 11.57 6.17
N LEU A 75 5.85 11.02 7.35
CA LEU A 75 6.19 11.62 8.63
C LEU A 75 7.65 11.39 9.05
N LYS A 76 8.46 10.71 8.22
CA LYS A 76 9.81 10.24 8.57
C LYS A 76 9.84 9.42 9.88
N LEU A 77 8.74 8.76 10.20
CA LEU A 77 8.61 7.85 11.34
C LEU A 77 8.93 6.40 10.94
N LEU A 78 9.38 6.16 9.72
CA LEU A 78 9.70 4.82 9.23
C LEU A 78 11.10 4.38 9.66
N ASP A 79 11.28 4.25 10.96
CA ASP A 79 12.46 3.65 11.57
C ASP A 79 12.38 2.13 11.58
N LEU A 80 13.51 1.45 11.79
CA LEU A 80 13.61 -0.01 11.82
C LEU A 80 12.55 -0.64 12.74
N MET A 81 12.33 -0.07 13.94
CA MET A 81 11.34 -0.55 14.89
C MET A 81 9.91 -0.43 14.34
N ASN A 82 9.57 0.73 13.76
CA ASN A 82 8.24 0.98 13.20
C ASN A 82 7.98 0.13 11.96
N PHE A 83 9.01 -0.17 11.16
CA PHE A 83 8.93 -1.09 10.05
C PHE A 83 8.66 -2.53 10.51
N ILE A 84 9.37 -3.00 11.55
CA ILE A 84 9.13 -4.33 12.15
C ILE A 84 7.71 -4.43 12.71
N LEU A 85 7.24 -3.41 13.44
CA LEU A 85 5.88 -3.36 13.96
C LEU A 85 4.87 -3.42 12.82
N LEU A 86 5.05 -2.64 11.75
CA LEU A 86 4.18 -2.64 10.58
C LEU A 86 4.10 -4.03 9.92
N LEU A 87 5.25 -4.70 9.76
CA LEU A 87 5.34 -6.05 9.21
C LEU A 87 4.63 -7.08 10.10
N SER A 88 4.81 -6.99 11.41
CA SER A 88 4.13 -7.86 12.37
C SER A 88 2.61 -7.66 12.35
N LEU A 89 2.15 -6.40 12.22
CA LEU A 89 0.75 -6.04 12.11
C LEU A 89 0.14 -6.58 10.81
N PHE A 90 0.88 -6.50 9.70
CA PHE A 90 0.48 -7.08 8.42
C PHE A 90 0.30 -8.60 8.51
N ILE A 91 1.29 -9.29 9.06
CA ILE A 91 1.24 -10.74 9.26
C ILE A 91 0.06 -11.11 10.15
N GLY A 92 -0.12 -10.40 11.27
CA GLY A 92 -1.23 -10.60 12.20
C GLY A 92 -2.61 -10.48 11.55
N ILE A 93 -2.83 -9.41 10.76
CA ILE A 93 -4.07 -9.22 9.99
C ILE A 93 -4.24 -10.35 8.96
N PHE A 94 -3.16 -10.74 8.28
CA PHE A 94 -3.22 -11.80 7.26
C PHE A 94 -3.59 -13.16 7.88
N THR A 95 -3.07 -13.47 9.08
CA THR A 95 -3.46 -14.67 9.84
C THR A 95 -4.91 -14.63 10.33
N LEU A 96 -5.42 -13.47 10.76
CA LEU A 96 -6.81 -13.32 11.20
C LEU A 96 -7.83 -13.41 10.05
N LEU A 97 -7.41 -13.09 8.83
CA LEU A 97 -8.28 -13.12 7.65
C LEU A 97 -8.30 -14.47 6.93
N LYS A 98 -7.40 -15.40 7.31
CA LYS A 98 -7.32 -16.77 6.80
C LYS A 98 -8.46 -17.61 7.37
#